data_AF-A0A1H8CBM5-F1
#
_entry.id   AF-A0A1H8CBM5-F1
#
_cell.length_a   1.000
_cell.length_b   1.000
_cell.length_c   1.000
_cell.angle_alpha   90.00
_cell.angle_beta   90.00
_cell.angle_gamma   90.00
#
_symmetry.space_group_name_H-M   'P 1'
#
loop_
_entity.id
_entity.type
_entity.pdbx_description
1 polymer ?
#
loop_
_entity_poly.entity_id
_entity_poly.type
_entity_poly.pdbx_seq_one_letter_code
_entity_poly.pdbx_strand_id
1 'polypeptide(L)' 'MSEIEIRPFVAADLDDVFSVILPIQREEFGIAITADDQPDLAVISDFYQSGKGQFWVAVTARLSARLG' A
#
# COMPACT_ATOMS: atom_id res chain seq x y z
N MET A 1 -7.97 2.29 20.50
CA MET A 1 -7.38 1.57 19.35
C MET A 1 -7.95 2.22 18.11
N SER A 2 -7.10 2.61 17.16
CA SER A 2 -7.54 3.04 15.83
C SER A 2 -8.32 1.90 15.18
N GLU A 3 -9.42 2.22 14.51
CA GLU A 3 -10.15 1.23 13.74
C GLU A 3 -9.34 0.90 12.48
N ILE A 4 -8.98 -0.38 12.32
CA ILE A 4 -8.25 -0.88 11.16
C ILE A 4 -9.26 -1.53 10.22
N GLU A 5 -9.25 -1.09 8.96
CA GLU A 5 -10.00 -1.67 7.86
C GLU A 5 -9.04 -2.44 6.94
N ILE A 6 -9.39 -3.68 6.62
CA ILE A 6 -8.72 -4.44 5.55
C ILE A 6 -9.60 -4.39 4.31
N ARG A 7 -9.09 -3.84 3.23
CA ARG A 7 -9.83 -3.70 1.97
C ARG A 7 -8.93 -3.92 0.76
N PRO A 8 -9.50 -4.23 -0.43
CA PRO A 8 -8.72 -4.26 -1.65
C PRO A 8 -8.03 -2.91 -1.88
N PHE A 9 -6.83 -2.97 -2.43
CA PHE A 9 -6.10 -1.81 -2.91
C PHE A 9 -6.95 -1.03 -3.92
N VAL A 10 -6.88 0.30 -3.83
CA VAL A 10 -7.33 1.24 -4.86
C VAL A 10 -6.17 2.13 -5.27
N ALA A 11 -6.22 2.71 -6.47
CA ALA A 11 -5.12 3.53 -7.01
C ALA A 11 -4.67 4.68 -6.08
N ALA A 12 -5.57 5.21 -5.25
CA ALA A 12 -5.26 6.25 -4.28
C ALA A 12 -4.31 5.79 -3.14
N ASP A 13 -4.13 4.49 -2.94
CA ASP A 13 -3.24 3.94 -1.92
C ASP A 13 -1.78 3.82 -2.40
N LEU A 14 -1.49 4.09 -3.69
CA LEU A 14 -0.21 3.76 -4.31
C LEU A 14 0.99 4.40 -3.59
N ASP A 15 0.90 5.70 -3.30
CA ASP A 15 1.97 6.43 -2.61
C ASP A 15 2.18 5.88 -1.19
N ASP A 16 1.08 5.53 -0.50
CA ASP A 16 1.14 4.95 0.84
C ASP A 16 1.76 3.55 0.82
N VAL A 17 1.44 2.73 -0.18
CA VAL A 17 2.07 1.41 -0.40
C VAL A 17 3.59 1.56 -0.55
N PHE A 18 4.07 2.49 -1.39
CA PHE A 18 5.50 2.73 -1.53
C PHE A 18 6.14 3.27 -0.24
N SER A 19 5.43 4.13 0.49
CA SER A 19 5.89 4.69 1.77
C SER A 19 6.05 3.63 2.87
N VAL A 20 5.36 2.49 2.76
CA VAL A 20 5.50 1.35 3.66
C VAL A 20 6.59 0.41 3.17
N ILE A 21 6.54 0.00 1.90
CA ILE A 21 7.41 -1.05 1.37
C ILE A 21 8.87 -0.61 1.28
N LEU A 22 9.14 0.59 0.73
CA LEU A 22 10.51 1.01 0.44
C LEU A 22 11.36 1.24 1.70
N PRO A 23 10.88 1.92 2.76
CA PRO A 23 11.67 2.07 3.99
C PRO A 23 11.94 0.72 4.66
N ILE A 24 10.97 -0.19 4.70
CA ILE A 24 11.19 -1.53 5.26
C ILE A 24 12.32 -2.23 4.48
N GLN A 25 12.21 -2.31 3.16
CA GLN A 25 13.24 -2.97 2.34
C GLN A 25 14.62 -2.32 2.48
N ARG A 26 14.70 -0.99 2.37
CA ARG A 26 15.97 -0.24 2.30
C ARG A 26 16.61 -0.05 3.66
N GLU A 27 15.84 0.39 4.65
CA GLU A 27 16.36 0.89 5.92
C GLU A 27 16.40 -0.23 6.96
N GLU A 28 15.35 -1.06 7.04
CA GLU A 28 15.32 -2.16 8.01
C GLU A 28 16.12 -3.38 7.55
N PHE A 29 16.03 -3.73 6.26
CA PHE A 29 16.66 -4.93 5.70
C PHE A 29 17.89 -4.66 4.83
N GLY A 30 18.25 -3.39 4.59
CA GLY A 30 19.46 -3.03 3.84
C GLY A 30 19.42 -3.41 2.36
N ILE A 31 18.24 -3.62 1.78
CA ILE A 31 18.06 -4.00 0.38
C ILE A 31 18.18 -2.75 -0.49
N ALA A 32 19.21 -2.69 -1.33
CA ALA A 32 19.41 -1.60 -2.29
C ALA A 32 18.44 -1.74 -3.47
N ILE A 33 17.21 -1.27 -3.29
CA ILE A 33 16.11 -1.35 -4.27
C ILE A 33 15.44 0.01 -4.45
N THR A 34 14.87 0.28 -5.61
CA THR A 34 14.10 1.48 -5.93
C THR A 34 12.65 1.17 -6.30
N ALA A 35 11.82 2.21 -6.44
CA ALA A 35 10.47 2.04 -6.95
C ALA A 35 10.50 1.48 -8.38
N ASP A 36 11.45 1.96 -9.21
CA ASP A 36 11.62 1.52 -10.60
C ASP A 36 12.06 0.04 -10.70
N ASP A 37 12.70 -0.49 -9.66
CA ASP A 37 13.07 -1.91 -9.56
C ASP A 37 11.87 -2.83 -9.23
N GLN A 38 10.70 -2.26 -8.94
CA GLN A 38 9.44 -2.97 -8.62
C GLN A 38 8.30 -2.51 -9.54
N PRO A 39 8.42 -2.74 -10.87
CA PRO A 39 7.47 -2.23 -11.86
C PRO A 39 6.04 -2.79 -11.69
N ASP A 40 5.90 -3.93 -11.03
CA ASP A 40 4.62 -4.52 -10.65
C ASP A 40 3.85 -3.66 -9.63
N LEU A 41 4.56 -3.02 -8.69
CA LEU A 41 3.94 -2.12 -7.71
C LEU A 41 3.44 -0.83 -8.37
N ALA A 42 3.99 -0.40 -9.49
CA ALA A 42 3.51 0.77 -10.23
C ALA A 42 2.15 0.50 -10.94
N VAL A 43 1.78 -0.76 -11.15
CA VAL A 43 0.57 -1.17 -11.88
C VAL A 43 -0.22 -2.25 -11.14
N ILE A 44 -0.38 -2.11 -9.81
CA ILE A 44 -0.99 -3.12 -8.94
C ILE A 44 -2.35 -3.64 -9.46
N SER A 45 -3.22 -2.75 -9.94
CA SER A 45 -4.53 -3.16 -10.45
C SER A 45 -4.43 -4.07 -11.68
N ASP A 46 -3.51 -3.79 -12.60
CA ASP A 46 -3.36 -4.58 -13.82
C ASP A 46 -2.52 -5.83 -13.60
N PHE A 47 -1.58 -5.80 -12.66
CA PHE A 47 -0.69 -6.93 -12.35
C PHE A 47 -1.34 -7.89 -11.35
N TYR A 48 -1.59 -7.43 -10.13
CA TYR A 48 -2.03 -8.25 -9.00
C TYR A 48 -3.53 -8.47 -8.97
N GLN A 49 -4.35 -7.47 -9.35
CA GLN A 49 -5.82 -7.59 -9.33
C GLN A 49 -6.38 -8.19 -10.63
N SER A 50 -5.52 -8.77 -11.47
CA SER A 50 -5.92 -9.46 -12.70
C SER A 50 -6.42 -10.89 -12.46
N GLY A 51 -7.43 -11.31 -13.23
CA GLY A 51 -7.96 -12.67 -13.19
C GLY A 51 -8.53 -13.05 -11.81
N LYS A 52 -7.83 -13.95 -11.11
CA LYS A 52 -8.18 -14.40 -9.75
C LYS A 52 -7.23 -13.87 -8.66
N GLY A 53 -6.34 -12.94 -9.02
CA GLY A 53 -5.40 -12.32 -8.10
C GLY A 53 -6.03 -11.19 -7.28
N GLN A 54 -5.29 -10.73 -6.27
CA GLN A 54 -5.64 -9.53 -5.52
C GLN A 54 -4.44 -8.86 -4.84
N PHE A 55 -4.65 -7.63 -4.37
CA PHE A 55 -3.76 -6.89 -3.48
C PHE A 55 -4.60 -6.23 -2.39
N TRP A 56 -4.25 -6.44 -1.12
CA TRP A 56 -5.02 -5.96 0.04
C TRP A 56 -4.18 -4.98 0.85
N VAL A 57 -4.82 -3.95 1.38
CA VAL A 57 -4.20 -2.95 2.26
C VAL A 57 -4.90 -2.94 3.62
N ALA A 58 -4.13 -2.61 4.65
CA ALA A 58 -4.64 -2.31 5.98
C ALA A 58 -4.58 -0.80 6.19
N VAL A 59 -5.72 -0.16 6.40
CA VAL A 59 -5.80 1.30 6.60
C VAL A 59 -6.39 1.62 7.96
N THR A 60 -5.86 2.67 8.60
CA THR A 60 -6.47 3.22 9.82
C THR A 60 -7.51 4.25 9.43
N ALA A 61 -8.74 4.12 9.93
CA ALA A 61 -9.72 5.19 9.78
C ALA A 61 -9.22 6.42 10.54
N ARG A 62 -9.03 7.55 9.83
CA ARG A 62 -8.85 8.83 10.51
C ARG A 62 -10.23 9.21 11.06
N LEU A 63 -10.39 9.21 12.38
CA LEU A 63 -11.56 9.80 13.02
C LEU A 63 -11.58 11.28 12.63
N SER A 64 -12.33 11.62 11.59
CA SER A 64 -12.83 12.98 11.40
C SER A 64 -13.64 13.27 12.64
N ALA A 65 -13.12 14.10 13.55
CA ALA A 65 -13.92 14.65 14.62
C ALA A 65 -15.17 15.26 13.96
N ARG A 66 -16.32 14.60 14.15
CA ARG A 66 -17.62 15.16 13.80
C ARG A 66 -17.79 16.39 14.68
N LEU A 67 -17.35 17.54 14.19
CA LEU A 67 -17.83 18.83 14.68
C LEU A 67 -19.26 18.97 14.15
N GLY A 68 -20.21 18.64 15.02
CA GLY A 68 -21.64 18.82 14.87
C GLY A 68 -22.28 18.83 16.24
#